data_AF-A0A397IP44-F1
#
_entry.id   AF-A0A397IP44-F1
#
_cell.length_a   1.000
_cell.length_b   1.000
_cell.length_c   1.000
_cell.angle_alpha   90.00
_cell.angle_beta   90.00
_cell.angle_gamma   90.00
#
_symmetry.space_group_name_H-M   'P 1'
#
loop_
_entity.id
_entity.type
_entity.pdbx_description
1 polymer ?
#
loop_
_entity_poly.entity_id
_entity_poly.type
_entity_poly.pdbx_seq_one_letter_code
_entity_poly.pdbx_strand_id
1 'polypeptide(L)'
;MLAAKEYKLEELTNKLEILLIDTKASWLKAHFSLVYRTIFNRKNFKKLENYCNDIIVKYPKLIFDGSDFTSLQESALVLILKRDDLQMKEVEIWDYVIKWGISRNPNLPTNLEEWSKENFFTLKTTLRQCLPFIRYFHLSTYEVLDKIKPYKKIIDKQLWEDISQHLLAPERPVKSIILPSRSVLVTDLPPCTNKPEEFLSTIVSKDHVAEISTLIDRNTTAYTSTNNSYKFELRSTLDIRNLTCETTILIITY
;
A
#
# COMPACT_ATOMS: atom_id res chain seq x y z
N MET A 1 -3.98 16.96 -20.14
CA MET A 1 -2.78 17.12 -19.30
C MET A 1 -1.49 16.71 -20.02
N LEU A 2 -1.39 15.50 -20.58
CA LEU A 2 -0.20 15.05 -21.32
C LEU A 2 0.14 15.97 -22.51
N ALA A 3 -0.84 16.35 -23.33
CA ALA A 3 -0.62 17.31 -24.43
C ALA A 3 -0.12 18.67 -23.92
N ALA A 4 -0.76 19.24 -22.88
CA ALA A 4 -0.28 20.49 -22.27
C ALA A 4 1.18 20.38 -21.80
N LYS A 5 1.57 19.20 -21.29
CA LYS A 5 2.96 18.95 -20.90
C LYS A 5 3.90 18.86 -22.10
N GLU A 6 3.51 18.17 -23.16
CA GLU A 6 4.27 18.02 -24.40
C GLU A 6 4.54 19.37 -25.07
N TYR A 7 3.53 20.25 -25.09
CA TYR A 7 3.65 21.62 -25.57
C TYR A 7 4.27 22.60 -24.55
N LYS A 8 4.83 22.10 -23.43
CA LYS A 8 5.50 22.89 -22.38
C LYS A 8 4.63 24.02 -21.80
N LEU A 9 3.31 23.83 -21.74
CA LEU A 9 2.37 24.77 -21.15
C LEU A 9 2.32 24.62 -19.62
N GLU A 10 3.38 25.04 -18.93
CA GLU A 10 3.60 24.74 -17.51
C GLU A 10 2.48 25.23 -16.58
N GLU A 11 1.97 26.45 -16.78
CA GLU A 11 0.88 27.00 -15.98
C GLU A 11 -0.41 26.17 -16.14
N LEU A 12 -0.72 25.78 -17.38
CA LEU A 12 -1.88 24.93 -17.68
C LEU A 12 -1.70 23.54 -17.08
N THR A 13 -0.51 22.93 -17.21
CA THR A 13 -0.20 21.64 -16.57
C THR A 13 -0.41 21.72 -15.05
N ASN A 14 0.11 22.77 -14.41
CA ASN A 14 -0.02 22.97 -12.97
C ASN A 14 -1.49 23.14 -12.52
N LYS A 15 -2.31 23.86 -13.30
CA LYS A 15 -3.75 24.02 -13.04
C LYS A 15 -4.49 22.70 -13.22
N LEU A 16 -4.15 21.92 -14.24
CA LEU A 16 -4.75 20.62 -14.51
C LEU A 16 -4.38 19.57 -13.44
N GLU A 17 -3.15 19.58 -12.91
CA GLU A 17 -2.77 18.70 -11.80
C GLU A 17 -3.61 18.97 -10.55
N ILE A 18 -3.77 20.24 -10.15
CA ILE A 18 -4.60 20.62 -9.00
C ILE A 18 -6.06 20.20 -9.24
N LEU A 19 -6.63 20.57 -10.38
CA LEU A 19 -8.02 20.25 -10.70
C LEU A 19 -8.27 18.74 -10.66
N LEU A 20 -7.33 17.93 -11.18
CA LEU A 20 -7.43 16.48 -11.15
C LEU A 20 -7.42 15.94 -9.72
N ILE A 21 -6.53 16.45 -8.86
CA ILE A 21 -6.46 16.06 -7.44
C ILE A 21 -7.77 16.41 -6.73
N ASP A 22 -8.25 17.64 -6.89
CA ASP A 22 -9.41 18.15 -6.16
C ASP A 22 -10.72 17.51 -6.61
N THR A 23 -10.88 17.28 -7.92
CA THR A 23 -12.17 16.83 -8.48
C THR A 23 -12.25 15.32 -8.73
N LYS A 24 -11.11 14.63 -8.79
CA LYS A 24 -11.04 13.20 -9.15
C LYS A 24 -10.25 12.36 -8.15
N ALA A 25 -10.15 12.80 -6.89
CA ALA A 25 -9.46 12.06 -5.82
C ALA A 25 -9.88 10.58 -5.74
N SER A 26 -11.18 10.26 -5.77
CA SER A 26 -11.67 8.87 -5.72
C SER A 26 -11.23 8.06 -6.93
N TRP A 27 -11.27 8.65 -8.13
CA TRP A 27 -10.80 7.99 -9.35
C TRP A 27 -9.29 7.75 -9.31
N LEU A 28 -8.50 8.71 -8.80
CA LEU A 28 -7.06 8.59 -8.62
C LEU A 28 -6.71 7.45 -7.67
N LYS A 29 -7.48 7.26 -6.60
CA LYS A 29 -7.31 6.13 -5.65
C LYS A 29 -7.63 4.80 -6.32
N ALA A 30 -8.75 4.70 -7.04
CA ALA A 30 -9.13 3.47 -7.73
C ALA A 30 -8.12 3.06 -8.83
N HIS A 31 -7.43 4.02 -9.44
CA HIS A 31 -6.45 3.79 -10.52
C HIS A 31 -5.02 4.10 -10.10
N PHE A 32 -4.72 3.95 -8.81
CA PHE A 32 -3.49 4.48 -8.21
C PHE A 32 -2.21 3.98 -8.88
N SER A 33 -2.06 2.67 -9.07
CA SER A 33 -0.87 2.09 -9.71
C SER A 33 -0.64 2.62 -11.13
N LEU A 34 -1.70 2.70 -11.93
CA LEU A 34 -1.66 3.25 -13.28
C LEU A 34 -1.21 4.71 -13.28
N VAL A 35 -1.79 5.52 -12.40
CA VAL A 35 -1.47 6.95 -12.25
C VAL A 35 -0.01 7.11 -11.85
N TYR A 36 0.42 6.41 -10.81
CA TYR A 36 1.78 6.49 -10.28
C TYR A 36 2.80 6.13 -11.35
N ARG A 37 2.64 5.00 -12.04
CA ARG A 37 3.50 4.61 -13.17
C ARG A 37 3.55 5.68 -14.26
N THR A 38 2.41 6.28 -14.59
CA THR A 38 2.32 7.33 -15.63
C THR A 38 3.14 8.56 -15.26
N ILE A 39 3.11 8.98 -13.99
CA ILE A 39 3.88 10.12 -13.48
C ILE A 39 5.39 9.91 -13.69
N PHE A 40 5.90 8.75 -13.25
CA PHE A 40 7.33 8.43 -13.35
C PHE A 40 7.79 8.19 -14.79
N ASN A 41 6.93 7.61 -15.64
CA ASN A 41 7.25 7.42 -17.05
C ASN A 41 7.39 8.73 -17.82
N ARG A 42 6.56 9.73 -17.52
CA ARG A 42 6.49 10.98 -18.31
C ARG A 42 7.36 12.10 -17.76
N LYS A 43 7.81 11.99 -16.50
CA LYS A 43 8.63 12.96 -15.74
C LYS A 43 7.96 14.35 -15.65
N ASN A 44 7.97 14.96 -14.47
CA ASN A 44 7.55 16.35 -14.21
C ASN A 44 6.04 16.64 -14.00
N PHE A 45 5.30 15.77 -13.29
CA PHE A 45 4.00 16.13 -12.69
C PHE A 45 4.17 16.26 -11.17
N LYS A 46 4.86 17.32 -10.72
CA LYS A 46 5.36 17.41 -9.34
C LYS A 46 4.24 17.42 -8.29
N LYS A 47 3.11 18.06 -8.57
CA LYS A 47 2.00 18.14 -7.61
C LYS A 47 1.30 16.81 -7.47
N LEU A 48 1.08 16.14 -8.59
CA LEU A 48 0.48 14.80 -8.60
C LEU A 48 1.45 13.75 -8.02
N GLU A 49 2.74 13.88 -8.30
CA GLU A 49 3.80 13.06 -7.69
C GLU A 49 3.79 13.20 -6.16
N ASN A 50 3.77 14.43 -5.64
CA ASN A 50 3.69 14.68 -4.20
C ASN A 50 2.40 14.10 -3.60
N TYR A 51 1.25 14.35 -4.23
CA TYR A 51 -0.04 13.79 -3.79
C TYR A 51 -0.01 12.26 -3.70
N CYS A 52 0.53 11.59 -4.72
CA CYS A 52 0.66 10.13 -4.69
C CYS A 52 1.68 9.67 -3.64
N ASN A 53 2.80 10.36 -3.51
CA ASN A 53 3.83 10.03 -2.53
C ASN A 53 3.29 10.11 -1.10
N ASP A 54 2.45 11.09 -0.78
CA ASP A 54 1.81 11.23 0.53
C ASP A 54 0.82 10.10 0.84
N ILE A 55 0.19 9.53 -0.20
CA ILE A 55 -0.69 8.36 -0.07
C ILE A 55 0.12 7.08 0.12
N ILE A 56 1.20 6.88 -0.65
CA ILE A 56 2.02 5.65 -0.60
C ILE A 56 2.64 5.45 0.77
N VAL A 57 3.05 6.52 1.43
CA VAL A 57 3.57 6.45 2.79
C VAL A 57 2.61 5.71 3.70
N LYS A 58 1.33 6.08 3.67
CA LYS A 58 0.29 5.55 4.55
C LYS A 58 -0.27 4.21 4.07
N TYR A 59 -0.36 4.01 2.75
CA TYR A 59 -0.97 2.84 2.13
C TYR A 59 -0.06 2.23 1.05
N PRO A 60 1.15 1.76 1.42
CA PRO A 60 2.14 1.29 0.44
C PRO A 60 1.66 0.09 -0.38
N LYS A 61 0.77 -0.73 0.20
CA LYS A 61 0.15 -1.89 -0.47
C LYS A 61 -0.59 -1.52 -1.77
N LEU A 62 -1.07 -0.28 -1.93
CA LEU A 62 -1.69 0.18 -3.18
C LEU A 62 -0.77 0.06 -4.41
N ILE A 63 0.55 0.12 -4.21
CA ILE A 63 1.55 -0.08 -5.27
C ILE A 63 2.11 -1.50 -5.21
N PHE A 64 2.52 -1.95 -4.04
CA PHE A 64 3.25 -3.21 -3.91
C PHE A 64 2.40 -4.45 -4.23
N ASP A 65 1.10 -4.44 -3.90
CA ASP A 65 0.16 -5.52 -4.26
C ASP A 65 -0.44 -5.36 -5.66
N GLY A 66 -0.10 -4.28 -6.36
CA GLY A 66 -0.55 -4.04 -7.73
C GLY A 66 -0.11 -5.17 -8.65
N SER A 67 -1.03 -5.66 -9.50
CA SER A 67 -0.71 -6.70 -10.50
C SER A 67 0.38 -6.25 -11.47
N ASP A 68 0.54 -4.94 -11.65
CA ASP A 68 1.54 -4.32 -12.51
C ASP A 68 2.75 -3.74 -11.75
N PHE A 69 2.94 -4.09 -10.47
CA PHE A 69 4.07 -3.64 -9.65
C PHE A 69 5.44 -3.91 -10.32
N THR A 70 5.60 -5.07 -10.98
CA THR A 70 6.83 -5.46 -11.69
C THR A 70 7.15 -4.57 -12.90
N SER A 71 6.16 -3.79 -13.38
CA SER A 71 6.33 -2.80 -14.45
C SER A 71 6.81 -1.43 -13.96
N LEU A 72 6.92 -1.24 -12.64
CA LEU A 72 7.38 0.01 -12.04
C LEU A 72 8.83 0.30 -12.44
N GLN A 73 9.13 1.55 -12.77
CA GLN A 73 10.50 1.98 -13.06
C GLN A 73 11.39 1.91 -11.81
N GLU A 74 12.66 1.57 -11.98
CA GLU A 74 13.65 1.50 -10.88
C GLU A 74 13.70 2.82 -10.09
N SER A 75 13.69 3.95 -10.78
CA SER A 75 13.69 5.29 -10.16
C SER A 75 12.51 5.53 -9.22
N ALA A 76 11.32 5.04 -9.60
CA ALA A 76 10.12 5.15 -8.79
C ALA A 76 10.19 4.25 -7.56
N LEU A 77 10.68 3.01 -7.73
CA LEU A 77 10.91 2.09 -6.61
C LEU A 77 11.93 2.66 -5.63
N VAL A 78 13.06 3.18 -6.12
CA VAL A 78 14.09 3.84 -5.31
C VAL A 78 13.52 5.04 -4.54
N LEU A 79 12.63 5.83 -5.15
CA LEU A 79 12.00 6.98 -4.48
C LEU A 79 11.14 6.52 -3.29
N ILE A 80 10.37 5.43 -3.46
CA ILE A 80 9.60 4.83 -2.37
C ILE A 80 10.54 4.27 -1.28
N LEU A 81 11.60 3.55 -1.66
CA LEU A 81 12.54 2.95 -0.70
C LEU A 81 13.35 3.98 0.09
N LYS A 82 13.55 5.19 -0.44
CA LYS A 82 14.22 6.27 0.29
C LYS A 82 13.41 6.79 1.48
N ARG A 83 12.09 6.56 1.51
CA ARG A 83 11.21 7.10 2.55
C ARG A 83 11.38 6.37 3.88
N ASP A 84 11.61 7.14 4.93
CA ASP A 84 11.69 6.67 6.32
C ASP A 84 10.31 6.56 6.98
N ASP A 85 9.31 7.27 6.46
CA ASP A 85 7.94 7.28 6.98
C ASP A 85 7.03 6.19 6.38
N LEU A 86 7.57 5.37 5.46
CA LEU A 86 6.84 4.31 4.75
C LEU A 86 6.25 3.27 5.73
N GLN A 87 4.93 3.13 5.76
CA GLN A 87 4.18 2.27 6.67
C GLN A 87 4.18 0.79 6.23
N MET A 88 5.35 0.16 6.17
CA MET A 88 5.49 -1.25 5.78
C MET A 88 6.70 -1.91 6.48
N LYS A 89 6.56 -3.18 6.85
CA LYS A 89 7.64 -3.96 7.46
C LYS A 89 8.80 -4.14 6.48
N GLU A 90 10.03 -4.05 6.99
CA GLU A 90 11.22 -4.14 6.15
C GLU A 90 11.33 -5.47 5.41
N VAL A 91 10.94 -6.59 6.05
CA VAL A 91 10.96 -7.91 5.42
C VAL A 91 10.01 -8.00 4.22
N GLU A 92 8.85 -7.34 4.28
CA GLU A 92 7.91 -7.32 3.17
C GLU A 92 8.48 -6.50 2.01
N ILE A 93 9.11 -5.36 2.33
CA ILE A 93 9.78 -4.51 1.34
C ILE A 93 10.87 -5.31 0.63
N TRP A 94 11.68 -6.07 1.38
CA TRP A 94 12.67 -6.98 0.81
C TRP A 94 12.05 -7.98 -0.16
N ASP A 95 10.98 -8.67 0.23
CA ASP A 95 10.28 -9.65 -0.62
C ASP A 95 9.81 -9.02 -1.94
N TYR A 96 9.25 -7.79 -1.91
CA TYR A 96 8.86 -7.08 -3.13
C TYR A 96 10.06 -6.63 -3.97
N VAL A 97 11.16 -6.18 -3.35
CA VAL A 97 12.36 -5.77 -4.08
C VAL A 97 12.99 -6.96 -4.81
N ILE A 98 13.04 -8.13 -4.17
CA ILE A 98 13.46 -9.38 -4.82
C ILE A 98 12.51 -9.77 -5.94
N LYS A 99 11.18 -9.75 -5.70
CA LYS A 99 10.16 -10.03 -6.72
C LYS A 99 10.32 -9.11 -7.94
N TRP A 100 10.52 -7.81 -7.70
CA TRP A 100 10.76 -6.83 -8.75
C TRP A 100 12.05 -7.18 -9.51
N GLY A 101 13.17 -7.40 -8.81
CA GLY A 101 14.46 -7.73 -9.42
C GLY A 101 14.43 -9.00 -10.28
N ILE A 102 13.75 -10.06 -9.82
CA ILE A 102 13.57 -11.30 -10.59
C ILE A 102 12.73 -11.04 -11.83
N SER A 103 11.63 -10.28 -11.72
CA SER A 103 10.75 -9.97 -12.86
C SER A 103 11.44 -9.18 -13.98
N ARG A 104 12.49 -8.43 -13.68
CA ARG A 104 13.31 -7.71 -14.67
C ARG A 104 14.29 -8.62 -15.42
N ASN A 105 14.49 -9.85 -14.95
CA ASN A 105 15.46 -10.80 -15.47
C ASN A 105 14.77 -12.15 -15.76
N PRO A 106 13.98 -12.25 -16.84
CA PRO A 106 13.14 -13.43 -17.12
C PRO A 106 13.92 -14.72 -17.37
N ASN A 107 15.24 -14.63 -17.60
CA ASN A 107 16.11 -15.79 -17.82
C ASN A 107 16.61 -16.42 -16.50
N LEU A 108 16.28 -15.84 -15.35
CA LEU A 108 16.67 -16.42 -14.06
C LEU A 108 15.86 -17.70 -13.77
N PRO A 109 16.51 -18.75 -13.25
CA PRO A 109 15.79 -19.95 -12.83
C PRO A 109 14.76 -19.65 -11.74
N THR A 110 13.64 -20.38 -11.75
CA THR A 110 12.60 -20.24 -10.73
C THR A 110 13.08 -20.75 -9.38
N ASN A 111 13.82 -21.86 -9.35
CA ASN A 111 14.36 -22.44 -8.12
C ASN A 111 15.70 -21.78 -7.79
N LEU A 112 15.81 -21.22 -6.58
CA LEU A 112 17.02 -20.54 -6.11
C LEU A 112 18.24 -21.49 -6.01
N GLU A 113 18.02 -22.79 -5.79
CA GLU A 113 19.09 -23.79 -5.72
C GLU A 113 19.83 -23.96 -7.05
N GLU A 114 19.16 -23.65 -8.16
CA GLU A 114 19.72 -23.73 -9.53
C GLU A 114 20.54 -22.47 -9.89
N TRP A 115 20.65 -21.49 -8.99
CA TRP A 115 21.27 -20.21 -9.32
C TRP A 115 22.80 -20.28 -9.37
N SER A 116 23.34 -20.02 -10.56
CA SER A 116 24.77 -19.81 -10.76
C SER A 116 25.26 -18.48 -10.16
N LYS A 117 26.58 -18.28 -10.13
CA LYS A 117 27.17 -17.00 -9.67
C LYS A 117 26.74 -15.84 -10.57
N GLU A 118 26.62 -16.09 -11.87
CA GLU A 118 26.19 -15.14 -12.89
C GLU A 118 24.72 -14.71 -12.68
N ASN A 119 23.85 -15.63 -12.24
CA ASN A 119 22.46 -15.33 -11.90
C ASN A 119 22.37 -14.34 -10.74
N PHE A 120 23.14 -14.57 -9.66
CA PHE A 120 23.22 -13.63 -8.54
C PHE A 120 23.83 -12.29 -8.97
N PHE A 121 24.85 -12.30 -9.82
CA PHE A 121 25.46 -11.07 -10.33
C PHE A 121 24.48 -10.24 -11.17
N THR A 122 23.66 -10.89 -11.99
CA THR A 122 22.61 -10.26 -12.79
C THR A 122 21.56 -9.60 -11.89
N LEU A 123 21.08 -10.31 -10.87
CA LEU A 123 20.14 -9.75 -9.90
C LEU A 123 20.77 -8.59 -9.12
N LYS A 124 22.02 -8.74 -8.65
CA LYS A 124 22.76 -7.69 -7.94
C LYS A 124 22.86 -6.41 -8.78
N THR A 125 23.19 -6.56 -10.07
CA THR A 125 23.31 -5.43 -11.00
C THR A 125 21.98 -4.71 -11.18
N THR A 126 20.90 -5.49 -11.29
CA THR A 126 19.53 -4.96 -11.43
C THR A 126 19.06 -4.22 -10.18
N LEU A 127 19.40 -4.73 -8.99
CA LEU A 127 18.98 -4.15 -7.71
C LEU A 127 19.98 -3.14 -7.14
N ARG A 128 21.04 -2.79 -7.88
CA ARG A 128 22.16 -1.99 -7.38
C ARG A 128 21.72 -0.67 -6.74
N GLN A 129 20.71 0.01 -7.29
CA GLN A 129 20.23 1.26 -6.71
C GLN A 129 19.21 1.04 -5.59
N CYS A 130 18.59 -0.13 -5.49
CA CYS A 130 17.58 -0.44 -4.47
C CYS A 130 18.22 -0.97 -3.17
N LEU A 131 19.24 -1.83 -3.27
CA LEU A 131 19.88 -2.48 -2.12
C LEU A 131 20.39 -1.51 -1.04
N PRO A 132 20.99 -0.34 -1.37
CA PRO A 132 21.43 0.62 -0.36
C PRO A 132 20.29 1.21 0.49
N PHE A 133 19.03 1.06 0.07
CA PHE A 133 17.85 1.57 0.77
C PHE A 133 17.07 0.46 1.49
N ILE A 134 17.67 -0.71 1.70
CA ILE A 134 17.11 -1.74 2.59
C ILE A 134 17.68 -1.55 3.98
N ARG A 135 16.82 -1.56 5.00
CA ARG A 135 17.21 -1.40 6.40
C ARG A 135 17.54 -2.74 7.05
N TYR A 136 18.62 -3.37 6.58
CA TYR A 136 19.03 -4.71 7.01
C TYR A 136 19.16 -4.89 8.53
N PHE A 137 19.61 -3.85 9.24
CA PHE A 137 19.84 -3.88 10.70
C PHE A 137 18.54 -3.82 11.53
N HIS A 138 17.40 -3.54 10.90
CA HIS A 138 16.08 -3.53 11.54
C HIS A 138 15.28 -4.81 11.27
N LEU A 139 15.88 -5.80 10.61
CA LEU A 139 15.32 -7.14 10.44
C LEU A 139 15.66 -8.01 11.66
N SER A 140 14.72 -8.87 12.05
CA SER A 140 14.97 -9.90 13.06
C SER A 140 15.94 -10.97 12.54
N THR A 141 16.57 -11.69 13.47
CA THR A 141 17.49 -12.80 13.13
C THR A 141 16.85 -13.84 12.22
N TYR A 142 15.59 -14.20 12.46
CA TYR A 142 14.85 -15.15 11.63
C TYR A 142 14.64 -14.61 10.21
N GLU A 143 14.22 -13.35 10.07
CA GLU A 143 14.05 -12.73 8.76
C GLU A 143 15.37 -12.66 7.98
N VAL A 144 16.48 -12.36 8.65
CA VAL A 144 17.80 -12.37 7.99
C VAL A 144 18.19 -13.78 7.55
N LEU A 145 18.00 -14.80 8.39
CA LEU A 145 18.36 -16.17 8.06
C LEU A 145 17.48 -16.79 6.97
N ASP A 146 16.19 -16.49 6.96
CA ASP A 146 15.22 -17.12 6.07
C ASP A 146 15.05 -16.35 4.76
N LYS A 147 15.11 -15.01 4.79
CA LYS A 147 14.81 -14.16 3.64
C LYS A 147 16.03 -13.51 3.01
N ILE A 148 17.02 -13.09 3.82
CA ILE A 148 18.20 -12.36 3.31
C ILE A 148 19.33 -13.31 2.94
N LYS A 149 19.66 -14.27 3.82
CA LYS A 149 20.76 -15.23 3.65
C LYS A 149 20.71 -16.02 2.33
N PRO A 150 19.55 -16.46 1.80
CA PRO A 150 19.50 -17.14 0.50
C PRO A 150 20.08 -16.28 -0.63
N TYR A 151 19.96 -14.96 -0.52
CA TYR A 151 20.46 -13.99 -1.50
C TYR A 151 21.78 -13.33 -1.09
N LYS A 152 22.49 -13.82 -0.07
CA LYS A 152 23.72 -13.18 0.44
C LYS A 152 24.75 -12.78 -0.63
N LYS A 153 24.79 -13.49 -1.76
CA LYS A 153 25.71 -13.23 -2.88
C LYS A 153 25.43 -11.89 -3.59
N ILE A 154 24.23 -11.31 -3.47
CA ILE A 154 23.92 -9.99 -4.02
C ILE A 154 24.33 -8.85 -3.09
N ILE A 155 24.56 -9.15 -1.81
CA ILE A 155 24.96 -8.18 -0.79
C ILE A 155 26.48 -8.01 -0.84
N ASP A 156 26.95 -6.78 -0.62
CA ASP A 156 28.39 -6.53 -0.55
C ASP A 156 29.02 -7.24 0.66
N LYS A 157 30.24 -7.75 0.46
CA LYS A 157 30.91 -8.59 1.46
C LYS A 157 31.02 -7.92 2.84
N GLN A 158 31.42 -6.65 2.88
CA GLN A 158 31.52 -5.88 4.12
C GLN A 158 30.14 -5.70 4.79
N LEU A 159 29.10 -5.42 4.01
CA LEU A 159 27.75 -5.27 4.53
C LEU A 159 27.22 -6.60 5.09
N TRP A 160 27.49 -7.72 4.42
CA TRP A 160 27.11 -9.04 4.93
C TRP A 160 27.85 -9.42 6.23
N GLU A 161 29.13 -9.08 6.33
CA GLU A 161 29.91 -9.25 7.57
C GLU A 161 29.32 -8.43 8.72
N ASP A 162 28.98 -7.16 8.46
CA ASP A 162 28.38 -6.27 9.46
C ASP A 162 26.99 -6.76 9.90
N ILE A 163 26.15 -7.21 8.95
CA ILE A 163 24.84 -7.82 9.26
C ILE A 163 25.05 -9.06 10.14
N SER A 164 25.96 -9.96 9.75
CA SER A 164 26.23 -11.19 10.49
C SER A 164 26.76 -10.92 11.90
N GLN A 165 27.62 -9.90 12.05
CA GLN A 165 28.11 -9.48 13.35
C GLN A 165 27.00 -8.89 14.22
N HIS A 166 26.15 -8.04 13.64
CA HIS A 166 25.03 -7.43 14.34
C HIS A 166 24.02 -8.47 14.86
N LEU A 167 23.83 -9.58 14.13
CA LEU A 167 23.01 -10.70 14.61
C LEU A 167 23.54 -11.37 15.89
N LEU A 168 24.86 -11.38 16.08
CA LEU A 168 25.53 -12.05 17.21
C LEU A 168 25.80 -11.10 18.37
N ALA A 169 26.14 -9.84 18.07
CA ALA A 169 26.49 -8.83 19.04
C ALA A 169 26.04 -7.44 18.54
N PRO A 170 24.75 -7.09 18.75
CA PRO A 170 24.17 -5.83 18.26
C PRO A 170 24.86 -4.57 18.79
N GLU A 171 25.48 -4.66 19.97
CA GLU A 171 26.17 -3.53 20.62
C GLU A 171 27.50 -3.17 19.97
N ARG A 172 28.05 -4.03 19.10
CA ARG A 172 29.35 -3.77 18.47
C ARG A 172 29.20 -2.79 17.31
N PRO A 173 30.17 -1.88 17.13
CA PRO A 173 30.15 -0.97 15.99
C PRO A 173 30.26 -1.75 14.67
N VAL A 174 29.55 -1.26 13.66
CA VAL A 174 29.62 -1.73 12.27
C VAL A 174 30.19 -0.64 11.38
N LYS A 175 30.77 -1.02 10.24
CA LYS A 175 31.35 -0.05 9.29
C LYS A 175 30.32 0.48 8.30
N SER A 176 29.28 -0.31 8.04
CA SER A 176 28.19 0.03 7.12
C SER A 176 27.31 1.13 7.68
N ILE A 177 26.74 1.93 6.79
CA ILE A 177 25.77 2.97 7.15
C ILE A 177 24.49 2.28 7.63
N ILE A 178 24.08 2.59 8.86
CA ILE A 178 22.79 2.16 9.40
C ILE A 178 21.75 3.22 9.07
N LEU A 179 20.74 2.84 8.29
CA LEU A 179 19.58 3.68 8.03
C LEU A 179 18.62 3.70 9.22
N PRO A 180 17.86 4.79 9.45
CA PRO A 180 16.85 4.82 10.50
C PRO A 180 15.74 3.79 10.22
N SER A 181 15.12 3.30 11.30
CA SER A 181 14.00 2.37 11.19
C SER A 181 12.80 3.06 10.56
N ARG A 182 12.09 2.34 9.68
CA ARG A 182 10.81 2.83 9.15
C ARG A 182 9.76 2.75 10.23
N SER A 183 9.18 3.88 10.59
CA SER A 183 8.14 3.92 11.61
C SER A 183 6.87 3.28 11.06
N VAL A 184 6.56 2.04 11.45
CA VAL A 184 5.21 1.50 11.26
C VAL A 184 4.37 2.01 12.42
N LEU A 185 3.65 3.09 12.20
CA LEU A 185 2.50 3.41 13.01
C LEU A 185 1.56 2.22 12.87
N VAL A 186 1.44 1.45 13.94
CA VAL A 186 0.24 0.65 14.16
C VAL A 186 -0.86 1.69 14.26
N THR A 187 -1.45 2.02 13.10
CA THR A 187 -2.78 2.58 13.12
C THR A 187 -3.57 1.39 13.64
N ASP A 188 -3.82 1.36 14.94
CA ASP A 188 -5.02 0.76 15.47
C ASP A 188 -6.14 1.50 14.74
N LEU A 189 -6.40 1.06 13.50
CA LEU A 189 -7.64 1.34 12.83
C LEU A 189 -8.67 0.97 13.89
N PRO A 190 -9.59 1.89 14.26
CA PRO A 190 -10.62 1.54 15.21
C PRO A 190 -11.19 0.22 14.72
N PRO A 191 -11.18 -0.85 15.55
CA PRO A 191 -11.72 -2.10 15.11
C PRO A 191 -13.13 -1.76 14.64
N CYS A 192 -13.46 -2.10 13.39
CA CYS A 192 -14.85 -2.18 12.99
C CYS A 192 -15.46 -3.29 13.85
N THR A 193 -15.73 -2.99 15.12
CA THR A 193 -16.38 -3.87 16.06
C THR A 193 -17.79 -4.01 15.55
N ASN A 194 -18.03 -5.14 14.90
CA ASN A 194 -19.33 -5.77 14.86
C ASN A 194 -19.73 -6.13 16.31
N LYS A 195 -20.09 -5.12 17.11
CA LYS A 195 -20.83 -5.31 18.34
C LYS A 195 -22.26 -4.86 18.05
N PRO A 196 -23.27 -5.72 18.19
CA PRO A 196 -24.66 -5.32 18.14
C PRO A 196 -25.02 -4.67 19.48
N GLU A 197 -24.55 -3.45 19.71
CA GLU A 197 -25.01 -2.63 20.83
C GLU A 197 -25.95 -1.55 20.26
N GLU A 198 -27.22 -1.72 20.62
CA GLU A 198 -28.40 -0.87 20.43
C GLU A 198 -28.37 0.22 19.33
N PHE A 199 -29.12 -0.10 18.26
CA PHE A 199 -29.48 0.73 17.13
C PHE A 199 -29.88 2.17 17.47
N LEU A 200 -28.93 3.10 17.41
CA LEU A 200 -29.13 4.49 16.98
C LEU A 200 -27.80 5.02 16.41
N SER A 201 -27.56 4.85 15.11
CA SER A 201 -26.53 5.66 14.45
C SER A 201 -27.06 7.08 14.27
N THR A 202 -26.19 8.10 14.26
CA THR A 202 -26.57 9.51 14.02
C THR A 202 -27.30 9.74 12.68
N ILE A 203 -27.31 8.73 11.81
CA ILE A 203 -27.83 8.77 10.43
C ILE A 203 -29.23 8.16 10.32
N VAL A 204 -29.54 7.13 11.13
CA VAL A 204 -30.82 6.41 11.05
C VAL A 204 -31.50 6.40 12.42
N SER A 205 -32.56 7.20 12.55
CA SER A 205 -33.42 7.24 13.75
C SER A 205 -34.43 6.08 13.73
N LYS A 206 -35.07 5.82 14.89
CA LYS A 206 -36.19 4.86 14.98
C LYS A 206 -37.37 5.23 14.07
N ASP A 207 -37.52 6.51 13.73
CA ASP A 207 -38.59 6.97 12.85
C ASP A 207 -38.31 6.60 11.40
N HIS A 208 -37.06 6.72 10.94
CA HIS A 208 -36.65 6.23 9.61
C HIS A 208 -36.86 4.71 9.47
N VAL A 209 -36.62 3.97 10.55
CA VAL A 209 -36.85 2.52 10.59
C VAL A 209 -38.34 2.20 10.42
N ALA A 210 -39.22 2.92 11.12
CA ALA A 210 -40.66 2.72 11.04
C ALA A 210 -41.25 3.07 9.66
N GLU A 211 -40.73 4.13 9.03
CA GLU A 211 -41.09 4.50 7.65
C GLU A 211 -40.68 3.41 6.64
N ILE A 212 -39.45 2.91 6.74
CA ILE A 212 -38.96 1.85 5.85
C ILE A 212 -39.77 0.56 6.04
N SER A 213 -40.09 0.16 7.28
CA SER A 213 -40.97 -0.99 7.56
C SER A 213 -42.35 -0.83 6.92
N THR A 214 -42.93 0.37 6.99
CA THR A 214 -44.25 0.66 6.39
C THR A 214 -44.20 0.54 4.87
N LEU A 215 -43.09 0.97 4.26
CA LEU A 215 -42.87 0.91 2.82
C LEU A 215 -42.72 -0.53 2.31
N ILE A 216 -42.06 -1.40 3.08
CA ILE A 216 -41.86 -2.82 2.75
C ILE A 216 -43.20 -3.55 2.69
N ASP A 217 -44.06 -3.37 3.69
CA ASP A 217 -45.36 -4.05 3.78
C ASP A 217 -46.45 -3.41 2.90
N ARG A 218 -46.19 -2.22 2.33
CA ARG A 218 -47.20 -1.39 1.65
C ARG A 218 -48.48 -1.23 2.49
N ASN A 219 -48.33 -1.15 3.81
CA ASN A 219 -49.46 -1.08 4.73
C ASN A 219 -50.09 0.33 4.71
N THR A 220 -51.41 0.41 4.83
CA THR A 220 -52.15 1.69 4.91
C THR A 220 -52.03 2.35 6.28
N THR A 221 -51.65 1.59 7.31
CA THR A 221 -51.34 2.10 8.66
C THR A 221 -49.83 2.11 8.88
N ALA A 222 -49.29 3.28 9.23
CA ALA A 222 -47.86 3.44 9.47
C ALA A 222 -47.42 2.71 10.75
N TYR A 223 -46.30 1.99 10.67
CA TYR A 223 -45.65 1.46 11.86
C TYR A 223 -45.15 2.60 12.74
N THR A 224 -45.16 2.38 14.06
CA THR A 224 -44.56 3.29 15.04
C THR A 224 -43.21 2.75 15.49
N SER A 225 -42.37 3.61 16.08
CA SER A 225 -41.03 3.26 16.59
C SER A 225 -41.02 2.12 17.63
N THR A 226 -42.19 1.76 18.17
CA THR A 226 -42.40 0.68 19.14
C THR A 226 -43.15 -0.54 18.61
N ASN A 227 -43.66 -0.51 17.36
CA ASN A 227 -44.51 -1.56 16.81
C ASN A 227 -43.94 -2.15 15.50
N ASN A 228 -42.62 -2.34 15.43
CA ASN A 228 -41.95 -2.84 14.24
C ASN A 228 -41.58 -4.33 14.40
N SER A 229 -42.03 -5.19 13.48
CA SER A 229 -41.70 -6.63 13.39
C SER A 229 -40.36 -6.93 12.69
N TYR A 230 -39.75 -5.93 12.05
CA TYR A 230 -38.49 -6.08 11.31
C TYR A 230 -37.26 -5.80 12.17
N LYS A 231 -36.27 -6.67 12.06
CA LYS A 231 -34.93 -6.41 12.60
C LYS A 231 -34.03 -5.89 11.47
N PHE A 232 -33.58 -4.66 11.59
CA PHE A 232 -32.61 -4.08 10.65
C PHE A 232 -31.20 -4.39 11.16
N GLU A 233 -30.25 -4.69 10.28
CA GLU A 233 -28.83 -4.82 10.62
C GLU A 233 -27.99 -3.97 9.66
N LEU A 234 -27.13 -3.12 10.19
CA LEU A 234 -26.18 -2.34 9.39
C LEU A 234 -24.93 -3.20 9.16
N ARG A 235 -24.65 -3.54 7.91
CA ARG A 235 -23.35 -4.09 7.53
C ARG A 235 -22.52 -3.01 6.87
N SER A 236 -21.38 -2.72 7.46
CA SER A 236 -20.32 -1.98 6.77
C SER A 236 -19.47 -2.99 6.01
N THR A 237 -19.44 -2.86 4.69
CA THR A 237 -18.49 -3.57 3.84
C THR A 237 -17.37 -2.61 3.46
N LEU A 238 -16.16 -2.95 3.88
CA LEU A 238 -14.96 -2.22 3.46
C LEU A 238 -14.62 -2.64 2.03
N ASP A 239 -14.93 -1.79 1.06
CA ASP A 239 -14.41 -1.97 -0.28
C ASP A 239 -12.95 -1.51 -0.30
N ILE A 240 -12.04 -2.48 -0.21
CA ILE A 240 -10.58 -2.25 -0.23
C ILE A 240 -10.16 -1.51 -1.52
N ARG A 241 -10.92 -1.60 -2.61
CA ARG A 241 -10.60 -0.93 -3.88
C ARG A 241 -10.95 0.56 -3.87
N ASN A 242 -11.95 0.95 -3.10
CA ASN A 242 -12.47 2.33 -3.07
C ASN A 242 -12.16 3.07 -1.77
N LEU A 243 -11.68 2.38 -0.72
CA LEU A 243 -11.47 2.94 0.62
C LEU A 243 -12.73 3.67 1.15
N THR A 244 -13.90 3.21 0.70
CA THR A 244 -15.21 3.69 1.14
C THR A 244 -15.81 2.63 2.07
N CYS A 245 -16.38 3.09 3.18
CA CYS A 245 -17.22 2.25 4.03
C CYS A 245 -18.63 2.29 3.43
N GLU A 246 -18.98 1.29 2.62
CA GLU A 246 -20.36 1.17 2.17
C GLU A 246 -21.17 0.58 3.31
N THR A 247 -22.18 1.32 3.73
CA THR A 247 -23.08 0.92 4.81
C THR A 247 -24.37 0.43 4.18
N THR A 248 -24.55 -0.88 4.16
CA THR A 248 -25.75 -1.52 3.61
C THR A 248 -26.68 -1.87 4.76
N ILE A 249 -27.94 -1.43 4.67
CA ILE A 249 -28.99 -1.85 5.60
C ILE A 249 -29.52 -3.21 5.11
N LEU A 250 -29.27 -4.25 5.90
CA LEU A 250 -29.91 -5.55 5.76
C LEU A 250 -31.23 -5.54 6.52
N ILE A 251 -32.29 -5.95 5.84
CA ILE A 251 -33.61 -6.14 6.45
C ILE A 251 -33.73 -7.64 6.74
N ILE A 252 -33.85 -7.99 8.01
CA ILE A 252 -34.11 -9.38 8.44
C ILE A 252 -35.58 -9.46 8.84
N THR A 253 -36.33 -10.24 8.07
CA THR A 253 -37.74 -10.57 8.31
C THR A 253 -37.79 -11.84 9.16
N TYR A 254 -38.55 -11.87 10.25
CA TYR A 254 -38.85 -13.10 11.01
C TYR A 254 -40.17 -13.72 10.54
#